data_AF-A0A645F566-F1
#
_entry.id   AF-A0A645F566-F1
#
_cell.length_a   1.000
_cell.length_b   1.000
_cell.length_c   1.000
_cell.angle_alpha   90.00
_cell.angle_beta   90.00
_cell.angle_gamma   90.00
#
_symmetry.space_group_name_H-M   'P 1'
#
loop_
_entity.id
_entity.type
_entity.pdbx_description
1 polymer ?
#
loop_
_entity_poly.entity_id
_entity_poly.type
_entity_poly.pdbx_seq_one_letter_code
_entity_poly.pdbx_strand_id
1 'polypeptide(L)' 'MSKESDFFIYLLERYAENKKTTAKEVLKQWDALDITKFIYDMYEFYHTERLENAFEDIDSLVKTGKPAW' A
#
# COMPACT_ATOMS: atom_id res chain seq x y z
N MET A 1 -14.43 -1.90 12.53
CA MET A 1 -13.46 -2.34 11.51
C MET A 1 -12.39 -3.16 12.19
N SER A 2 -11.65 -4.00 11.45
CA SER A 2 -10.47 -4.69 11.98
C SER A 2 -9.28 -3.73 11.98
N LYS A 3 -8.23 -4.00 12.78
CA LYS A 3 -7.04 -3.13 12.81
C LYS A 3 -6.34 -3.12 11.46
N GLU A 4 -6.40 -4.23 10.76
CA GLU A 4 -5.92 -4.45 9.41
C GLU A 4 -6.65 -3.53 8.42
N SER A 5 -7.98 -3.47 8.51
CA SER A 5 -8.78 -2.57 7.68
C SER A 5 -8.51 -1.09 7.96
N ASP A 6 -8.38 -0.72 9.24
CA ASP A 6 -8.09 0.66 9.64
C ASP A 6 -6.71 1.11 9.15
N PHE A 7 -5.71 0.24 9.31
CA PHE A 7 -4.35 0.50 8.83
C PHE A 7 -4.27 0.52 7.31
N PHE A 8 -4.97 -0.37 6.61
CA PHE A 8 -4.99 -0.37 5.16
C PHE A 8 -5.54 0.95 4.59
N ILE A 9 -6.64 1.46 5.16
CA ILE A 9 -7.20 2.76 4.78
C ILE A 9 -6.18 3.88 5.05
N TYR A 10 -5.55 3.88 6.23
CA TYR A 10 -4.51 4.84 6.57
C TYR A 10 -3.33 4.80 5.59
N LEU A 11 -2.80 3.61 5.30
CA LEU A 11 -1.71 3.39 4.35
C LEU A 11 -2.07 3.90 2.96
N LEU A 12 -3.26 3.57 2.48
CA LEU A 12 -3.78 4.00 1.18
C LEU A 12 -3.85 5.53 1.06
N GLU A 13 -4.40 6.20 2.08
CA GLU A 13 -4.52 7.66 2.10
C GLU A 13 -3.15 8.35 2.13
N ARG A 14 -2.23 7.85 2.96
CA ARG A 14 -0.89 8.43 3.08
C ARG A 14 -0.03 8.19 1.85
N TYR A 15 -0.16 7.01 1.23
CA TYR A 15 0.49 6.74 -0.05
C TYR A 15 -0.06 7.65 -1.15
N ALA A 16 -1.38 7.85 -1.22
CA ALA A 16 -2.00 8.77 -2.17
C ALA A 16 -1.52 10.21 -1.99
N GLU A 17 -1.43 10.68 -0.75
CA GLU A 17 -0.88 11.99 -0.39
C GLU A 17 0.58 12.12 -0.87
N ASN A 18 1.42 11.12 -0.60
CA ASN A 18 2.82 11.08 -1.05
C ASN A 18 2.93 11.12 -2.59
N LYS A 19 2.03 10.43 -3.31
CA LYS A 19 1.95 10.44 -4.77
C LYS A 19 1.22 11.65 -5.36
N LYS A 20 0.75 12.58 -4.52
CA LYS A 20 -0.02 13.77 -4.92
C LYS A 20 -1.25 13.42 -5.77
N THR A 21 -1.94 12.34 -5.39
CA THR A 21 -3.14 11.83 -6.05
C THR A 21 -4.22 11.49 -5.00
N THR A 22 -5.28 10.79 -5.39
CA THR A 22 -6.36 10.37 -4.50
C THR A 22 -6.27 8.89 -4.15
N ALA A 23 -6.75 8.52 -2.97
CA ALA A 23 -6.88 7.12 -2.54
C ALA A 23 -7.65 6.27 -3.56
N LYS A 24 -8.66 6.86 -4.23
CA LYS A 24 -9.43 6.20 -5.28
C LYS A 24 -8.58 5.80 -6.48
N GLU A 25 -7.72 6.70 -6.97
CA GLU A 25 -6.86 6.40 -8.12
C GLU A 25 -5.77 5.40 -7.76
N VAL A 26 -5.22 5.48 -6.55
CA VAL A 26 -4.25 4.50 -6.04
C VAL A 26 -4.89 3.11 -5.93
N LEU A 27 -6.06 3.01 -5.29
CA LEU A 27 -6.75 1.73 -5.13
C LEU A 27 -7.08 1.11 -6.49
N LYS A 28 -7.57 1.92 -7.43
CA LYS A 28 -7.82 1.48 -8.81
C LYS A 28 -6.54 0.96 -9.49
N GLN A 29 -5.39 1.59 -9.26
CA GLN A 29 -4.10 1.13 -9.77
C GLN A 29 -3.70 -0.21 -9.15
N TRP A 30 -3.80 -0.34 -7.83
CA TRP A 30 -3.46 -1.58 -7.12
C TRP A 30 -4.37 -2.74 -7.53
N ASP A 31 -5.66 -2.49 -7.69
CA ASP A 31 -6.63 -3.48 -8.17
C ASP A 31 -6.34 -3.92 -9.60
N ALA A 32 -5.97 -2.98 -10.49
CA ALA A 32 -5.61 -3.28 -11.87
C ALA A 32 -4.33 -4.12 -12.00
N LEU A 33 -3.46 -4.07 -10.98
CA LEU A 33 -2.21 -4.83 -10.90
C LEU A 33 -2.34 -6.11 -10.06
N ASP A 34 -3.52 -6.38 -9.49
CA ASP A 34 -3.80 -7.51 -8.60
C ASP A 34 -2.89 -7.58 -7.35
N ILE A 35 -2.47 -6.41 -6.84
CA ILE A 35 -1.58 -6.30 -5.66
C ILE A 35 -2.30 -5.84 -4.39
N THR A 36 -3.56 -5.41 -4.48
CA THR A 36 -4.33 -4.88 -3.33
C THR A 36 -4.40 -5.86 -2.17
N LYS A 37 -4.71 -7.13 -2.44
CA LYS A 37 -4.77 -8.15 -1.40
C LYS A 37 -3.40 -8.40 -0.76
N PHE A 38 -2.33 -8.41 -1.56
CA PHE A 38 -0.98 -8.55 -1.05
C PHE A 38 -0.65 -7.42 -0.07
N ILE A 39 -0.90 -6.17 -0.45
CA ILE A 39 -0.66 -4.98 0.40
C ILE A 39 -1.50 -5.06 1.68
N TYR A 40 -2.75 -5.53 1.60
CA TYR A 40 -3.62 -5.73 2.76
C TYR A 40 -3.06 -6.80 3.72
N ASP A 41 -2.62 -7.93 3.18
CA ASP A 41 -2.07 -9.05 3.95
C ASP A 41 -0.71 -8.71 4.61
N MET A 42 -0.01 -7.68 4.13
CA MET A 42 1.26 -7.18 4.67
C MET A 42 1.12 -6.35 5.97
N TYR A 43 -0.08 -6.29 6.56
CA TYR A 43 -0.37 -5.55 7.80
C TYR A 43 0.71 -5.76 8.87
N GLU A 44 1.04 -7.02 9.22
CA GLU A 44 1.98 -7.35 10.30
C GLU A 44 3.36 -6.70 10.12
N PHE A 45 3.81 -6.51 8.89
CA PHE A 45 5.07 -5.85 8.57
C PHE A 45 4.91 -4.34 8.52
N TYR A 46 3.99 -3.85 7.68
CA TYR A 46 3.86 -2.42 7.43
C TYR A 46 3.41 -1.62 8.66
N HIS A 47 2.66 -2.22 9.60
CA HIS A 47 2.17 -1.50 10.78
C HIS A 47 3.23 -1.31 11.88
N THR A 48 4.35 -2.02 11.82
CA THR A 48 5.43 -1.95 12.83
C THR A 48 6.64 -1.15 12.36
N GLU A 49 6.74 -0.89 11.05
CA GLU A 49 7.85 -0.17 10.44
C GLU A 49 7.52 1.30 10.15
N ARG A 50 8.50 2.00 9.57
CA ARG A 50 8.27 3.31 8.99
C ARG A 50 7.38 3.18 7.76
N LEU A 51 6.47 4.12 7.60
CA LEU A 51 5.53 4.14 6.48
C LEU A 51 6.25 4.26 5.13
N GLU A 52 7.41 4.93 5.10
CA GLU A 52 8.27 5.05 3.93
C GLU A 52 8.79 3.69 3.44
N ASN A 53 9.06 2.74 4.33
CA ASN A 53 9.48 1.39 3.92
C ASN A 53 8.33 0.68 3.16
N ALA A 54 7.09 0.81 3.65
CA ALA A 54 5.92 0.30 2.95
C ALA A 54 5.73 0.99 1.60
N PHE A 55 6.01 2.29 1.50
CA PHE A 55 5.92 3.01 0.23
C PHE A 55 6.95 2.53 -0.79
N GLU A 56 8.19 2.28 -0.37
CA GLU A 56 9.25 1.75 -1.23
C GLU A 56 8.90 0.35 -1.75
N ASP A 57 8.35 -0.51 -0.88
CA ASP A 57 7.89 -1.84 -1.25
C ASP A 57 6.73 -1.80 -2.26
N ILE A 58 5.72 -0.96 -1.99
CA ILE A 58 4.59 -0.75 -2.90
C ILE A 58 5.06 -0.17 -4.24
N ASP A 59 6.01 0.76 -4.24
CA ASP A 59 6.60 1.29 -5.48
C ASP A 59 7.29 0.19 -6.29
N SER A 60 7.99 -0.74 -5.63
CA SER A 60 8.60 -1.89 -6.29
C SER A 60 7.55 -2.82 -6.87
N LEU A 61 6.47 -3.12 -6.12
CA LEU A 61 5.35 -3.93 -6.60
C LEU A 61 4.69 -3.30 -7.83
N VAL A 62 4.43 -2.00 -7.80
CA VAL A 62 3.82 -1.27 -8.92
C VAL A 62 4.72 -1.26 -10.16
N LYS A 63 6.05 -1.15 -9.99
CA LYS A 63 7.00 -1.07 -11.10
C LYS A 63 7.39 -2.43 -11.68
N THR A 64 7.53 -3.44 -10.83
CA THR A 64 8.21 -4.70 -11.17
C THR A 64 7.35 -5.95 -10.93
N GLY A 65 6.22 -5.80 -10.24
CA GLY A 65 5.41 -6.92 -9.74
C GLY A 65 6.08 -7.69 -8.60
N LYS A 66 7.15 -7.16 -8.00
CA LYS A 66 7.92 -7.80 -6.93
C LYS A 66 8.17 -6.84 -5.76
N PRO A 67 8.18 -7.34 -4.51
CA PRO A 67 8.56 -6.53 -3.36
C PRO A 67 10.01 -6.04 -3.46
N ALA A 68 10.34 -5.03 -2.67
CA ALA A 68 11.67 -4.39 -2.63
C ALA A 68 12.71 -5.16 -1.79
N TRP A 69 12.31 -6.24 -1.13
CA TRP A 69 13.14 -7.07 -0.25
C TRP A 69 13.45 -8.46 -0.83
#